data_AF-A0A6I5F0Q1-F1
#
_entry.id   AF-A0A6I5F0Q1-F1
#
_cell.length_a   1.000
_cell.length_b   1.000
_cell.length_c   1.000
_cell.angle_alpha   90.00
_cell.angle_beta   90.00
_cell.angle_gamma   90.00
#
_symmetry.space_group_name_H-M   'P 1'
#
loop_
_entity.id
_entity.type
_entity.pdbx_description
1 polymer ?
#
loop_
_entity_poly.entity_id
_entity_poly.type
_entity_poly.pdbx_seq_one_letter_code
_entity_poly.pdbx_strand_id
1 'polypeptide(L)'
;MAGHRSAHPHDHARSLAQRVRALRTDRGWTRERLAKEAGIAVGTLSRLESEGATQPAFFTVGAVAEALAVSLDDLFRTARVAPVKPGLWSAGYEGRDIESFVASLVDSRISVVADVRLTPISRKKGFSKTRLGGALAEAGIEYTHLRGLGNPKDNREPFWDGRVEVGRARFRGLLRSEEAQADLARLAEHAEASRVAVLCFEKDESRCHRQVVLEMVRSRIQVPVNPLA
;
A
#
# COMPACT_ATOMS: atom_id res chain seq x y z
N MET A 1 -6.29 19.87 1.34
CA MET A 1 -7.53 19.19 1.79
C MET A 1 -7.58 17.83 1.11
N ALA A 2 -7.05 16.80 1.75
CA ALA A 2 -7.06 15.44 1.20
C ALA A 2 -8.50 14.90 1.30
N GLY A 3 -9.16 14.71 0.15
CA GLY A 3 -10.49 14.12 0.09
C GLY A 3 -10.46 12.71 0.65
N HIS A 4 -11.13 12.51 1.78
CA HIS A 4 -11.39 11.19 2.34
C HIS A 4 -12.20 10.43 1.27
N ARG A 5 -11.58 9.48 0.56
CA ARG A 5 -12.32 8.61 -0.37
C ARG A 5 -13.30 7.81 0.47
N SER A 6 -14.59 8.19 0.44
CA SER A 6 -15.65 7.46 1.13
C SER A 6 -15.71 6.05 0.57
N ALA A 7 -15.50 5.04 1.41
CA ALA A 7 -15.66 3.65 1.00
C ALA A 7 -17.09 3.44 0.46
N HIS A 8 -17.25 2.54 -0.52
CA HIS A 8 -18.56 2.30 -1.12
C HIS A 8 -19.52 1.80 -0.01
N PRO A 9 -20.82 2.17 -0.01
CA PRO A 9 -21.76 1.74 1.03
C PRO A 9 -21.82 0.21 1.26
N HIS A 10 -21.51 -0.58 0.23
CA HIS A 10 -21.41 -2.04 0.32
C HIS A 10 -20.17 -2.53 1.10
N ASP A 11 -19.07 -1.78 1.08
CA ASP A 11 -17.84 -2.13 1.82
C ASP A 11 -18.05 -1.93 3.33
N HIS A 12 -18.78 -0.87 3.71
CA HIS A 12 -19.13 -0.60 5.10
C HIS A 12 -20.05 -1.69 5.68
N ALA A 13 -21.06 -2.12 4.93
CA ALA A 13 -21.96 -3.18 5.37
C ALA A 13 -21.22 -4.51 5.56
N ARG A 14 -20.33 -4.86 4.63
CA ARG A 14 -19.48 -6.07 4.73
C ARG A 14 -18.53 -6.00 5.92
N SER A 15 -17.85 -4.87 6.12
CA SER A 15 -16.94 -4.67 7.26
C SER A 15 -17.67 -4.76 8.59
N LEU A 16 -18.86 -4.16 8.70
CA LEU A 16 -19.70 -4.24 9.89
C LEU A 16 -20.10 -5.70 10.19
N ALA A 17 -20.56 -6.43 9.17
CA ALA A 17 -20.94 -7.83 9.29
C ALA A 17 -19.79 -8.71 9.81
N GLN A 18 -18.59 -8.55 9.23
CA GLN A 18 -17.39 -9.26 9.64
C GLN A 18 -16.98 -8.89 11.07
N ARG A 19 -17.07 -7.60 11.43
CA ARG A 19 -16.68 -7.10 12.75
C ARG A 19 -17.60 -7.61 13.86
N VAL A 20 -18.92 -7.56 13.65
CA VAL A 20 -19.89 -8.10 14.61
C VAL A 20 -19.69 -9.60 14.80
N ARG A 21 -19.51 -10.34 13.69
CA ARG A 21 -19.23 -11.78 13.75
C ARG A 21 -17.97 -12.07 14.56
N ALA A 22 -16.87 -11.37 14.29
CA ALA A 22 -15.61 -11.56 14.98
C ALA A 22 -15.71 -11.27 16.48
N LEU A 23 -16.27 -10.11 16.86
CA LEU A 23 -16.43 -9.73 18.28
C LEU A 23 -17.31 -10.71 19.05
N ARG A 24 -18.33 -11.28 18.39
CA ARG A 24 -19.19 -12.32 18.95
C ARG A 24 -18.42 -13.63 19.13
N THR A 25 -17.68 -14.08 18.12
CA THR A 25 -16.92 -15.35 18.20
C THR A 25 -15.77 -15.30 19.19
N ASP A 26 -15.08 -14.15 19.32
CA ASP A 26 -14.00 -13.95 20.29
C ASP A 26 -14.49 -14.07 21.74
N ARG A 27 -15.77 -13.75 21.98
CA ARG A 27 -16.45 -13.94 23.27
C ARG A 27 -17.02 -15.36 23.45
N GLY A 28 -16.90 -16.23 22.45
CA GLY A 28 -17.53 -17.56 22.45
C GLY A 28 -19.07 -17.52 22.36
N TRP A 29 -19.65 -16.42 21.89
CA TRP A 29 -21.11 -16.26 21.85
C TRP A 29 -21.73 -16.86 20.58
N THR A 30 -22.89 -17.48 20.72
CA THR A 30 -23.74 -17.86 19.57
C THR A 30 -24.53 -16.66 19.06
N ARG A 31 -25.12 -16.78 17.86
CA ARG A 31 -25.99 -15.73 17.32
C ARG A 31 -27.22 -15.52 18.20
N GLU A 32 -27.79 -16.61 18.71
CA GLU A 32 -28.93 -16.60 19.63
C GLU A 32 -28.57 -15.82 20.90
N ARG A 33 -27.36 -16.02 21.43
CA ARG A 33 -26.87 -15.30 22.60
C ARG A 33 -26.77 -13.80 22.34
N LEU A 34 -26.11 -13.38 21.26
CA LEU A 34 -25.96 -11.95 20.94
C LEU A 34 -27.32 -11.30 20.61
N ALA A 35 -28.19 -11.98 19.86
CA ALA A 35 -29.51 -11.46 19.53
C ALA A 35 -30.35 -11.23 20.79
N LYS A 36 -30.27 -12.15 21.76
CA LYS A 36 -30.93 -12.00 23.07
C LYS A 36 -30.38 -10.80 23.85
N GLU A 37 -29.06 -10.66 23.95
CA GLU A 37 -28.42 -9.54 24.68
C GLU A 37 -28.69 -8.18 24.01
N ALA A 38 -28.74 -8.14 22.68
CA ALA A 38 -29.07 -6.93 21.91
C ALA A 38 -30.56 -6.65 21.81
N GLY A 39 -31.45 -7.51 22.35
CA GLY A 39 -32.89 -7.32 22.26
C GLY A 39 -33.45 -7.36 20.82
N ILE A 40 -32.82 -8.11 19.91
CA ILE A 40 -33.23 -8.21 18.49
C ILE A 40 -33.57 -9.65 18.10
N ALA A 41 -34.35 -9.81 17.03
CA ALA A 41 -34.63 -11.13 16.47
C ALA A 41 -33.35 -11.79 15.93
N VAL A 42 -33.19 -13.11 16.14
CA VAL A 42 -32.03 -13.89 15.64
C VAL A 42 -31.88 -13.77 14.12
N GLY A 43 -32.99 -13.72 13.38
CA GLY A 43 -32.99 -13.48 11.93
C GLY A 43 -32.49 -12.09 11.52
N THR A 44 -32.66 -11.07 12.38
CA THR A 44 -32.08 -9.74 12.16
C THR A 44 -30.57 -9.78 12.34
N LEU A 45 -30.07 -10.44 13.38
CA LEU A 45 -28.62 -10.63 13.56
C LEU A 45 -28.02 -11.47 12.43
N SER A 46 -28.69 -12.54 12.00
CA SER A 46 -28.22 -13.38 10.90
C SER A 46 -28.08 -12.59 9.60
N ARG A 47 -29.02 -11.69 9.29
CA ARG A 47 -28.93 -10.79 8.14
C ARG A 47 -27.81 -9.77 8.30
N LEU A 48 -27.65 -9.19 9.49
CA LEU A 48 -26.59 -8.23 9.80
C LEU A 48 -25.20 -8.85 9.62
N GLU A 49 -25.01 -10.12 9.99
CA GLU A 49 -23.75 -10.84 9.80
C GLU A 49 -23.57 -11.45 8.41
N SER A 50 -24.54 -11.34 7.50
CA SER A 50 -24.46 -11.92 6.15
C SER A 50 -23.78 -10.95 5.18
N GLU A 51 -22.87 -11.47 4.34
CA GLU A 51 -21.99 -10.66 3.47
C GLU A 51 -22.71 -9.96 2.29
N GLY A 52 -24.02 -10.20 2.12
CA GLY A 52 -24.77 -9.86 0.91
C GLY A 52 -26.01 -8.96 1.03
N ALA A 53 -26.57 -8.67 2.21
CA ALA A 53 -27.73 -7.78 2.30
C ALA A 53 -28.04 -7.32 3.74
N THR A 54 -27.90 -6.01 4.00
CA THR A 54 -28.91 -5.11 4.60
C THR A 54 -28.23 -3.79 4.98
N GLN A 55 -28.93 -2.66 4.83
CA GLN A 55 -28.62 -1.46 5.63
C GLN A 55 -29.30 -1.66 6.99
N PRO A 56 -28.58 -2.08 8.05
CA PRO A 56 -29.20 -2.23 9.35
C PRO A 56 -29.69 -0.87 9.83
N ALA A 57 -30.85 -0.83 10.47
CA ALA A 57 -31.34 0.39 11.08
C ALA A 57 -30.34 0.86 12.14
N PHE A 58 -30.14 2.18 12.27
CA PHE A 58 -29.17 2.78 13.19
C PHE A 58 -29.30 2.23 14.62
N PHE A 59 -30.52 2.11 15.14
CA PHE A 59 -30.80 1.55 16.47
C PHE A 59 -30.46 0.06 16.60
N THR A 60 -30.54 -0.73 15.52
CA THR A 60 -30.09 -2.13 15.54
C THR A 60 -28.57 -2.21 15.71
N VAL A 61 -27.83 -1.33 15.03
CA VAL A 61 -26.38 -1.25 15.17
C VAL A 61 -25.99 -0.79 16.58
N GLY A 62 -26.69 0.22 17.11
CA GLY A 62 -26.50 0.70 18.48
C GLY A 62 -26.71 -0.40 19.52
N ALA A 63 -27.82 -1.14 19.43
CA ALA A 63 -28.13 -2.22 20.36
C ALA A 63 -27.10 -3.37 20.33
N VAL A 64 -26.58 -3.70 19.13
CA VAL A 64 -25.50 -4.69 18.98
C VAL A 64 -24.18 -4.18 19.57
N ALA A 65 -23.84 -2.91 19.37
CA ALA A 65 -22.64 -2.31 19.95
C ALA A 65 -22.69 -2.31 21.48
N GLU A 66 -23.84 -1.93 22.05
CA GLU A 66 -24.10 -1.95 23.49
C GLU A 66 -24.00 -3.35 24.07
N ALA A 67 -24.66 -4.34 23.45
CA ALA A 67 -24.61 -5.75 23.87
C ALA A 67 -23.19 -6.34 23.81
N LEU A 68 -22.36 -5.89 22.88
CA LEU A 68 -20.96 -6.28 22.77
C LEU A 68 -20.02 -5.47 23.69
N ALA A 69 -20.52 -4.45 24.39
CA ALA A 69 -19.74 -3.49 25.18
C ALA A 69 -18.60 -2.85 24.37
N VAL A 70 -18.90 -2.42 23.14
CA VAL A 70 -17.96 -1.70 22.26
C VAL A 70 -18.56 -0.37 21.83
N SER A 71 -17.71 0.60 21.52
CA SER A 71 -18.19 1.86 20.93
C SER A 71 -18.68 1.66 19.50
N LEU A 72 -19.56 2.54 19.02
CA LEU A 72 -19.94 2.56 17.59
C LEU A 72 -18.70 2.77 16.71
N ASP A 73 -17.75 3.60 17.16
CA ASP A 73 -16.46 3.76 16.48
C ASP A 73 -15.76 2.41 16.33
N ASP A 74 -15.63 1.60 17.39
CA ASP A 74 -14.97 0.28 17.34
C ASP A 74 -15.71 -0.77 16.51
N LEU A 75 -17.02 -0.61 16.33
CA LEU A 75 -17.89 -1.45 15.51
C LEU A 75 -17.70 -1.15 14.00
N PHE A 76 -17.49 0.13 13.66
CA PHE A 76 -17.25 0.60 12.29
C PHE A 76 -15.78 0.78 11.96
N ARG A 77 -14.90 0.69 12.95
CA ARG A 77 -13.45 0.64 12.78
C ARG A 77 -13.17 -0.65 12.02
N THR A 78 -13.08 -0.54 10.69
CA THR A 78 -12.56 -1.57 9.79
C THR A 78 -11.37 -2.17 10.51
N ALA A 79 -11.44 -3.47 10.82
CA ALA A 79 -10.52 -4.18 11.71
C ALA A 79 -9.17 -3.52 11.63
N ARG A 80 -8.74 -2.80 12.69
CA ARG A 80 -7.52 -1.99 12.68
C ARG A 80 -6.45 -2.85 12.02
N VAL A 81 -6.17 -2.56 10.75
CA VAL A 81 -5.05 -3.18 10.07
C VAL A 81 -3.90 -2.71 10.93
N ALA A 82 -3.26 -3.65 11.64
CA ALA A 82 -2.18 -3.33 12.55
C ALA A 82 -1.29 -2.29 11.86
N PRO A 83 -0.97 -1.16 12.52
CA PRO A 83 -0.31 -0.03 11.87
C PRO A 83 0.86 -0.58 11.07
N VAL A 84 0.72 -0.46 9.75
CA VAL A 84 1.65 -1.06 8.81
C VAL A 84 2.93 -0.25 8.97
N LYS A 85 3.99 -0.87 9.52
CA LYS A 85 5.25 -0.17 9.71
C LYS A 85 5.68 0.47 8.38
N PRO A 86 5.87 1.81 8.35
CA PRO A 86 6.32 2.53 7.17
C PRO A 86 7.70 2.05 6.72
N GLY A 87 8.04 2.34 5.46
CA GLY A 87 9.37 2.14 4.95
C GLY A 87 9.43 1.94 3.45
N LEU A 88 10.60 1.51 2.98
CA LEU A 88 10.89 1.35 1.57
C LEU A 88 10.97 -0.12 1.18
N TRP A 89 10.50 -0.41 -0.01
CA TRP A 89 10.65 -1.69 -0.68
C TRP A 89 11.41 -1.48 -1.98
N SER A 90 12.48 -2.23 -2.17
CA SER A 90 13.24 -2.25 -3.40
C SER A 90 12.52 -3.11 -4.44
N ALA A 91 12.01 -2.49 -5.50
CA ALA A 91 11.13 -3.16 -6.46
C ALA A 91 11.69 -3.11 -7.89
N GLY A 92 12.17 -4.27 -8.36
CA GLY A 92 12.62 -4.50 -9.74
C GLY A 92 11.65 -5.39 -10.48
N TYR A 93 11.20 -4.97 -11.68
CA TYR A 93 10.23 -5.74 -12.46
C TYR A 93 10.84 -6.60 -13.58
N GLU A 94 12.16 -6.61 -13.73
CA GLU A 94 12.84 -7.58 -14.59
C GLU A 94 12.43 -9.01 -14.18
N GLY A 95 12.18 -9.87 -15.18
CA GLY A 95 11.68 -11.23 -14.95
C GLY A 95 10.18 -11.36 -14.56
N ARG A 96 9.53 -10.34 -13.99
CA ARG A 96 8.11 -10.37 -13.56
C ARG A 96 7.07 -9.88 -14.57
N ASP A 97 5.98 -10.61 -14.82
CA ASP A 97 4.80 -10.05 -15.49
C ASP A 97 4.05 -9.05 -14.58
N ILE A 98 3.06 -8.34 -15.12
CA ILE A 98 2.37 -7.28 -14.39
C ILE A 98 1.48 -7.82 -13.27
N GLU A 99 0.86 -8.99 -13.46
CA GLU A 99 -0.06 -9.57 -12.50
C GLU A 99 0.71 -10.07 -11.27
N SER A 100 1.79 -10.85 -11.48
CA SER A 100 2.65 -11.30 -10.39
C SER A 100 3.33 -10.14 -9.65
N PHE A 101 3.71 -9.07 -10.37
CA PHE A 101 4.27 -7.87 -9.74
C PHE A 101 3.26 -7.15 -8.85
N VAL A 102 2.03 -6.92 -9.33
CA VAL A 102 0.97 -6.28 -8.54
C VAL A 102 0.59 -7.14 -7.33
N ALA A 103 0.51 -8.46 -7.49
CA ALA A 103 0.27 -9.39 -6.38
C ALA A 103 1.33 -9.25 -5.28
N SER A 104 2.63 -9.24 -5.62
CA SER A 104 3.72 -9.02 -4.64
C SER A 104 3.59 -7.70 -3.88
N LEU A 105 3.12 -6.63 -4.56
CA LEU A 105 2.91 -5.32 -3.92
C LEU A 105 1.75 -5.38 -2.91
N VAL A 106 0.64 -6.02 -3.28
CA VAL A 106 -0.53 -6.20 -2.41
C VAL A 106 -0.18 -7.05 -1.19
N ASP A 107 0.52 -8.17 -1.39
CA ASP A 107 0.97 -9.06 -0.30
C ASP A 107 1.91 -8.34 0.66
N SER A 108 2.77 -7.47 0.12
CA SER A 108 3.66 -6.61 0.90
C SER A 108 2.96 -5.39 1.51
N ARG A 109 1.65 -5.21 1.27
CA ARG A 109 0.83 -4.06 1.69
C ARG A 109 1.45 -2.72 1.29
N ILE A 110 1.99 -2.66 0.08
CA ILE A 110 2.48 -1.41 -0.51
C ILE A 110 1.29 -0.51 -0.81
N SER A 111 1.37 0.74 -0.36
CA SER A 111 0.36 1.76 -0.63
C SER A 111 0.78 2.73 -1.73
N VAL A 112 2.10 2.87 -1.96
CA VAL A 112 2.65 3.79 -2.96
C VAL A 112 3.74 3.09 -3.78
N VAL A 113 3.69 3.24 -5.10
CA VAL A 113 4.80 2.93 -6.01
C VAL A 113 5.44 4.24 -6.45
N ALA A 114 6.70 4.42 -6.06
CA ALA A 114 7.56 5.51 -6.50
C ALA A 114 8.37 5.05 -7.71
N ASP A 115 7.95 5.43 -8.91
CA ASP A 115 8.67 5.16 -10.14
C ASP A 115 9.89 6.09 -10.27
N VAL A 116 11.09 5.53 -10.16
CA VAL A 116 12.35 6.25 -10.27
C VAL A 116 13.02 6.05 -11.63
N ARG A 117 12.24 5.72 -12.68
CA ARG A 117 12.75 5.71 -14.06
C ARG A 117 12.77 7.13 -14.60
N LEU A 118 13.87 7.51 -15.25
CA LEU A 118 13.94 8.82 -15.92
C LEU A 118 12.83 8.97 -16.98
N THR A 119 12.64 7.91 -17.76
CA THR A 119 11.51 7.76 -18.69
C THR A 119 10.75 6.48 -18.38
N PRO A 120 9.49 6.56 -17.92
CA PRO A 120 8.69 5.40 -17.51
C PRO A 120 8.05 4.67 -18.71
N ILE A 121 8.89 4.40 -19.71
CA ILE A 121 8.56 3.55 -20.86
C ILE A 121 9.12 2.14 -20.60
N SER A 122 8.43 1.12 -21.09
CA SER A 122 8.89 -0.26 -20.99
C SER A 122 8.42 -1.07 -22.18
N ARG A 123 9.31 -1.93 -22.68
CA ARG A 123 8.95 -2.97 -23.67
C ARG A 123 8.21 -4.13 -23.03
N LYS A 124 8.30 -4.28 -21.70
CA LYS A 124 7.59 -5.32 -20.96
C LYS A 124 6.11 -4.97 -20.88
N LYS A 125 5.25 -5.91 -21.31
CA LYS A 125 3.80 -5.75 -21.28
C LYS A 125 3.35 -5.37 -19.86
N GLY A 126 2.51 -4.34 -19.75
CA GLY A 126 1.98 -3.83 -18.48
C GLY A 126 2.83 -2.77 -17.77
N PHE A 127 4.12 -2.60 -18.10
CA PHE A 127 5.02 -1.70 -17.35
C PHE A 127 5.25 -0.32 -17.98
N SER A 128 4.45 0.08 -18.97
CA SER A 128 4.40 1.49 -19.39
C SER A 128 3.67 2.31 -18.32
N LYS A 129 4.03 3.59 -18.16
CA LYS A 129 3.41 4.51 -17.17
C LYS A 129 1.89 4.37 -17.08
N THR A 130 1.20 4.44 -18.22
CA THR A 130 -0.27 4.38 -18.27
C THR A 130 -0.82 3.03 -17.83
N ARG A 131 -0.25 1.92 -18.32
CA ARG A 131 -0.75 0.57 -17.99
C ARG A 131 -0.43 0.19 -16.55
N LEU A 132 0.78 0.50 -16.09
CA LEU A 132 1.18 0.27 -14.71
C LEU A 132 0.33 1.11 -13.77
N GLY A 133 0.13 2.40 -14.06
CA GLY A 133 -0.74 3.27 -13.27
C GLY A 133 -2.18 2.76 -13.19
N GLY A 134 -2.73 2.23 -14.28
CA GLY A 134 -4.06 1.60 -14.29
C GLY A 134 -4.13 0.36 -13.39
N ALA A 135 -3.19 -0.58 -13.55
CA ALA A 135 -3.16 -1.81 -12.75
C ALA A 135 -2.96 -1.54 -11.25
N LEU A 136 -2.13 -0.54 -10.90
CA LEU A 136 -1.93 -0.12 -9.51
C LEU A 136 -3.19 0.54 -8.95
N ALA A 137 -3.88 1.39 -9.73
CA ALA A 137 -5.11 2.04 -9.30
C ALA A 137 -6.24 1.03 -9.02
N GLU A 138 -6.36 -0.01 -9.86
CA GLU A 138 -7.29 -1.13 -9.63
C GLU A 138 -6.98 -1.89 -8.33
N ALA A 139 -5.70 -2.00 -7.96
CA ALA A 139 -5.26 -2.59 -6.70
C ALA A 139 -5.29 -1.61 -5.50
N GLY A 140 -5.74 -0.37 -5.69
CA GLY A 140 -5.77 0.64 -4.63
C GLY A 140 -4.38 1.20 -4.23
N ILE A 141 -3.38 1.06 -5.11
CA ILE A 141 -2.01 1.50 -4.88
C ILE A 141 -1.77 2.83 -5.61
N GLU A 142 -1.26 3.83 -4.89
CA GLU A 142 -0.90 5.12 -5.47
C GLU A 142 0.33 4.98 -6.37
N TYR A 143 0.33 5.65 -7.52
CA TYR A 143 1.48 5.74 -8.40
C TYR A 143 2.01 7.17 -8.43
N THR A 144 3.29 7.35 -8.11
CA THR A 144 3.99 8.62 -8.23
C THR A 144 5.25 8.45 -9.09
N HIS A 145 5.48 9.38 -10.01
CA HIS A 145 6.67 9.38 -10.85
C HIS A 145 7.64 10.44 -10.34
N LEU A 146 8.80 9.99 -9.87
CA LEU A 146 9.87 10.82 -9.31
C LEU A 146 11.01 10.90 -10.31
N ARG A 147 10.79 11.73 -11.35
CA ARG A 147 11.69 11.84 -12.50
C ARG A 147 13.11 12.28 -12.10
N GLY A 148 13.24 13.14 -11.09
CA GLY A 148 14.52 13.62 -10.58
C GLY A 148 15.40 12.50 -10.02
N LEU A 149 14.82 11.33 -9.71
CA LEU A 149 15.52 10.14 -9.22
C LEU A 149 15.86 9.15 -10.33
N GLY A 150 15.73 9.55 -11.60
CA GLY A 150 15.97 8.72 -12.76
C GLY A 150 17.42 8.70 -13.25
N ASN A 151 17.97 7.50 -13.48
CA ASN A 151 19.30 7.37 -14.08
C ASN A 151 19.32 7.71 -15.59
N PRO A 152 20.07 8.74 -16.02
CA PRO A 152 20.17 9.09 -17.43
C PRO A 152 20.95 8.05 -18.24
N LYS A 153 20.72 8.05 -19.56
CA LYS A 153 21.21 7.00 -20.47
C LYS A 153 22.73 6.89 -20.47
N ASP A 154 23.41 8.03 -20.42
CA ASP A 154 24.86 8.19 -20.39
C ASP A 154 25.52 7.69 -19.09
N ASN A 155 24.75 7.42 -18.03
CA ASN A 155 25.23 6.83 -16.78
C ASN A 155 24.78 5.37 -16.59
N ARG A 156 24.24 4.71 -17.63
CA ARG A 156 23.80 3.30 -17.50
C ARG A 156 24.94 2.32 -17.69
N GLU A 157 25.86 2.58 -18.62
CA GLU A 157 26.96 1.67 -18.99
C GLU A 157 27.76 1.15 -17.79
N PRO A 158 28.20 1.98 -16.81
CA PRO A 158 29.00 1.50 -15.68
C PRO A 158 28.31 0.45 -14.79
N PHE A 159 26.98 0.37 -14.83
CA PHE A 159 26.22 -0.62 -14.06
C PHE A 159 26.23 -2.02 -14.70
N TRP A 160 26.63 -2.13 -15.97
CA TRP A 160 26.64 -3.38 -16.73
C TRP A 160 28.04 -3.95 -16.98
N ASP A 161 29.06 -3.09 -17.05
CA ASP A 161 30.43 -3.47 -17.39
C ASP A 161 31.36 -3.68 -16.17
N GLY A 162 30.79 -3.68 -14.96
CA GLY A 162 31.51 -3.92 -13.71
C GLY A 162 32.02 -2.65 -13.01
N ARG A 163 31.91 -1.46 -13.63
CA ARG A 163 32.31 -0.17 -13.01
C ARG A 163 31.20 0.44 -12.16
N VAL A 164 30.50 -0.38 -11.38
CA VAL A 164 29.27 0.01 -10.67
C VAL A 164 29.48 1.24 -9.79
N GLU A 165 30.60 1.31 -9.06
CA GLU A 165 30.90 2.45 -8.18
C GLU A 165 31.13 3.76 -8.95
N VAL A 166 31.62 3.71 -10.19
CA VAL A 166 31.71 4.89 -11.08
C VAL A 166 30.30 5.39 -11.41
N GLY A 167 29.39 4.47 -11.76
CA GLY A 167 27.99 4.80 -12.04
C GLY A 167 27.27 5.39 -10.83
N ARG A 168 27.52 4.84 -9.64
CA ARG A 168 26.97 5.33 -8.37
C ARG A 168 27.51 6.71 -8.01
N ALA A 169 28.82 6.93 -8.11
CA ALA A 169 29.43 8.23 -7.83
C ALA A 169 28.86 9.33 -8.74
N ARG A 170 28.76 9.06 -10.05
CA ARG A 170 28.12 9.98 -11.01
C ARG A 170 26.67 10.23 -10.65
N PHE A 171 25.90 9.18 -10.33
CA PHE A 171 24.49 9.32 -9.98
C PHE A 171 24.28 10.13 -8.70
N ARG A 172 25.11 9.94 -7.66
CA ARG A 172 25.10 10.79 -6.45
C ARG A 172 25.33 12.27 -6.78
N GLY A 173 26.18 12.56 -7.76
CA GLY A 173 26.37 13.92 -8.28
C GLY A 173 25.10 14.50 -8.92
N LEU A 174 24.40 13.71 -9.73
CA LEU A 174 23.13 14.11 -10.35
C LEU A 174 22.03 14.38 -9.34
N LEU A 175 22.00 13.62 -8.23
CA LEU A 175 21.02 13.81 -7.17
C LEU A 175 21.17 15.13 -6.40
N ARG A 176 22.20 15.94 -6.67
CA ARG A 176 22.37 17.27 -6.05
C ARG A 176 21.49 18.36 -6.69
N SER A 177 20.86 18.10 -7.84
CA SER A 177 19.97 19.07 -8.48
C SER A 177 18.74 19.37 -7.63
N GLU A 178 18.14 20.55 -7.81
CA GLU A 178 16.92 20.94 -7.08
C GLU A 178 15.75 19.97 -7.33
N GLU A 179 15.55 19.53 -8.58
CA GLU A 179 14.52 18.54 -8.96
C GLU A 179 14.72 17.22 -8.17
N ALA A 180 15.96 16.71 -8.12
CA ALA A 180 16.26 15.47 -7.42
C ALA A 180 16.13 15.63 -5.89
N GLN A 181 16.53 16.76 -5.33
CA GLN A 181 16.39 17.04 -3.90
C GLN A 181 14.92 17.11 -3.47
N ALA A 182 14.07 17.74 -4.28
CA ALA A 182 12.63 17.79 -4.07
C ALA A 182 11.98 16.40 -4.15
N ASP A 183 12.34 15.59 -5.15
CA ASP A 183 11.83 14.23 -5.27
C ASP A 183 12.33 13.29 -4.16
N LEU A 184 13.57 13.47 -3.66
CA LEU A 184 14.07 12.75 -2.49
C LEU A 184 13.28 13.11 -1.22
N ALA A 185 12.87 14.38 -1.06
CA ALA A 185 12.03 14.81 0.06
C ALA A 185 10.63 14.18 -0.03
N ARG A 186 10.00 14.21 -1.21
CA ARG A 186 8.71 13.55 -1.46
C ARG A 186 8.76 12.05 -1.17
N LEU A 187 9.82 11.37 -1.61
CA LEU A 187 10.02 9.95 -1.33
C LEU A 187 10.16 9.68 0.17
N ALA A 188 10.88 10.53 0.90
CA ALA A 188 11.03 10.43 2.34
C ALA A 188 9.68 10.59 3.07
N GLU A 189 8.90 11.61 2.72
CA GLU A 189 7.56 11.85 3.28
C GLU A 189 6.63 10.63 3.08
N HIS A 190 6.60 10.07 1.87
CA HIS A 190 5.81 8.86 1.60
C HIS A 190 6.29 7.65 2.43
N ALA A 191 7.60 7.51 2.64
CA ALA A 191 8.22 6.40 3.35
C ALA A 191 8.07 6.49 4.87
N GLU A 192 7.90 7.68 5.44
CA GLU A 192 7.55 7.89 6.85
C GLU A 192 6.07 7.63 7.12
N ALA A 193 5.21 7.95 6.15
CA ALA A 193 3.77 7.78 6.29
C ALA A 193 3.27 6.36 5.95
N SER A 194 4.00 5.63 5.09
CA SER A 194 3.45 4.44 4.44
C SER A 194 4.51 3.47 3.92
N ARG A 195 4.08 2.36 3.29
CA ARG A 195 5.00 1.44 2.59
C ARG A 195 5.13 1.83 1.14
N VAL A 196 6.35 2.13 0.72
CA VAL A 196 6.64 2.63 -0.62
C VAL A 196 7.52 1.65 -1.38
N ALA A 197 7.06 1.17 -2.53
CA ALA A 197 7.90 0.43 -3.46
C ALA A 197 8.65 1.41 -4.38
N VAL A 198 9.97 1.43 -4.30
CA VAL A 198 10.86 2.19 -5.19
C VAL A 198 11.10 1.36 -6.43
N LEU A 199 10.52 1.78 -7.56
CA LEU A 199 10.43 0.99 -8.77
C LEU A 199 11.50 1.37 -9.80
N CYS A 200 12.24 0.37 -10.29
CA CYS A 200 12.98 0.47 -11.55
C CYS A 200 12.92 -0.84 -12.36
N PHE A 201 13.60 -0.89 -13.50
CA PHE A 201 13.65 -2.10 -14.33
C PHE A 201 14.41 -3.23 -13.65
N GLU A 202 15.67 -2.98 -13.29
CA GLU A 202 16.63 -3.98 -12.79
C GLU A 202 16.11 -4.74 -11.56
N LYS A 203 16.26 -6.07 -11.57
CA LYS A 203 15.90 -6.93 -10.44
C LYS A 203 16.84 -6.69 -9.26
N ASP A 204 18.15 -6.71 -9.53
CA ASP A 204 19.20 -6.56 -8.53
C ASP A 204 19.51 -5.09 -8.24
N GLU A 205 19.09 -4.60 -7.07
CA GLU A 205 19.34 -3.20 -6.67
C GLU A 205 20.82 -2.82 -6.64
N SER A 206 21.71 -3.79 -6.40
CA SER A 206 23.15 -3.55 -6.34
C SER A 206 23.73 -3.18 -7.69
N ARG A 207 23.01 -3.52 -8.77
CA ARG A 207 23.40 -3.30 -10.16
C ARG A 207 22.64 -2.15 -10.81
N CYS A 208 21.99 -1.28 -10.02
CA CYS A 208 21.32 -0.11 -10.57
C CYS A 208 21.39 1.11 -9.67
N HIS A 209 20.80 2.20 -10.14
CA HIS A 209 20.75 3.46 -9.41
C HIS A 209 19.81 3.43 -8.19
N ARG A 210 18.90 2.44 -8.12
CA ARG A 210 17.92 2.30 -7.05
C ARG A 210 18.60 2.20 -5.69
N GLN A 211 19.71 1.46 -5.57
CA GLN A 211 20.46 1.40 -4.31
C GLN A 211 20.89 2.80 -3.83
N VAL A 212 21.37 3.66 -4.73
CA VAL A 212 21.77 5.03 -4.35
C VAL A 212 20.57 5.84 -3.88
N VAL A 213 19.41 5.72 -4.53
CA VAL A 213 18.18 6.40 -4.08
C VAL A 213 17.79 5.94 -2.67
N LEU A 214 17.79 4.63 -2.43
CA LEU A 214 17.47 4.05 -1.12
C LEU A 214 18.44 4.53 -0.03
N GLU A 215 19.75 4.54 -0.32
CA GLU A 215 20.79 5.06 0.59
C GLU A 215 20.57 6.54 0.94
N MET A 216 20.26 7.37 -0.07
CA MET A 216 20.06 8.82 0.11
C MET A 216 18.81 9.15 0.93
N VAL A 217 17.78 8.31 0.88
CA VAL A 217 16.59 8.48 1.74
C VAL A 217 16.89 8.01 3.16
N ARG A 218 17.57 6.86 3.33
CA ARG A 218 17.98 6.36 4.65
C ARG A 218 18.91 7.30 5.41
N SER A 219 19.69 8.13 4.71
CA SER A 219 20.52 9.15 5.37
C SER A 219 19.71 10.35 5.87
N ARG A 220 18.44 10.50 5.44
CA ARG A 220 17.53 11.57 5.88
C ARG A 220 16.60 11.10 6.99
N ILE A 221 16.08 9.88 6.86
CA ILE A 221 15.03 9.34 7.73
C ILE A 221 15.37 7.90 8.16
N GLN A 222 14.95 7.52 9.37
CA GLN A 222 15.16 6.15 9.89
C GLN A 222 13.98 5.24 9.57
N VAL A 223 14.01 4.65 8.37
CA VAL A 223 13.00 3.67 7.93
C VAL A 223 13.66 2.37 7.44
N PRO A 224 12.98 1.22 7.58
CA PRO A 224 13.49 -0.04 7.03
C PRO A 224 13.47 -0.02 5.50
N VAL A 225 14.43 -0.73 4.90
CA VAL A 225 14.46 -1.02 3.47
C VAL A 225 14.42 -2.52 3.29
N ASN A 226 13.43 -3.02 2.57
CA ASN A 226 13.18 -4.45 2.37
C ASN A 226 13.20 -4.78 0.87
N PRO A 227 13.60 -6.00 0.46
CA PRO A 227 13.37 -6.45 -0.90
C PRO A 227 11.88 -6.72 -1.14
N LEU A 228 11.38 -6.47 -2.35
CA LEU A 228 10.06 -6.94 -2.76
C LEU A 228 10.15 -8.43 -3.17
N ALA A 229 9.32 -9.26 -2.53
CA ALA A 229 9.23 -10.71 -2.76
C ALA A 229 8.87 -11.03 -4.21
#